data_AF-A0A419W398-F1
#
_entry.id   AF-A0A419W398-F1
#
_cell.length_a   1.000
_cell.length_b   1.000
_cell.length_c   1.000
_cell.angle_alpha   90.00
_cell.angle_beta   90.00
_cell.angle_gamma   90.00
#
_symmetry.space_group_name_H-M   'P 1'
#
loop_
_entity.id
_entity.type
_entity.pdbx_description
1 polymer ?
#
loop_
_entity_poly.entity_id
_entity_poly.type
_entity_poly.pdbx_seq_one_letter_code
_entity_poly.pdbx_strand_id
1 'polypeptide(L)'
;MKNLTGPAGSCNDIFFIFANEHLFFTDEIILIIFNSIKNTKQMKIAITATGQTIKSKMDNRFGRCSFFAIYDTELKQTEFLSNPGQASNEGAGPASVQFIASQGVHRIISGEFGGKVKDILSGLNIQMIIHGKNDITIEEIVNQISRN
;
A
#
# COMPACT_ATOMS: atom_id res chain seq x y z
N MET A 1 -36.96 15.32 -19.13
CA MET A 1 -35.50 15.52 -19.08
C MET A 1 -35.15 16.31 -17.82
N LYS A 2 -34.66 15.62 -16.78
CA LYS A 2 -33.93 16.26 -15.68
C LYS A 2 -32.62 15.49 -15.53
N ASN A 3 -31.52 16.21 -15.72
CA ASN A 3 -30.15 15.73 -15.65
C ASN A 3 -29.83 15.23 -14.23
N LEU A 4 -29.17 14.08 -14.12
CA LEU A 4 -28.49 13.65 -12.91
C LEU A 4 -27.00 13.60 -13.21
N THR A 5 -26.32 14.67 -12.81
CA THR A 5 -24.86 14.75 -12.67
C THR A 5 -24.56 14.98 -11.19
N GLY A 6 -23.85 14.04 -10.55
CA GLY A 6 -23.36 14.17 -9.18
C GLY A 6 -22.69 12.89 -8.68
N PRO A 7 -21.42 12.91 -8.21
CA PRO A 7 -20.62 11.72 -7.94
C PRO A 7 -20.62 11.29 -6.45
N ALA A 8 -19.97 10.14 -6.22
CA ALA A 8 -19.52 9.56 -4.96
C ALA A 8 -20.52 8.66 -4.22
N GLY A 9 -20.35 7.35 -4.43
CA GLY A 9 -20.90 6.32 -3.55
C GLY A 9 -20.34 6.50 -2.14
N SER A 10 -21.17 7.04 -1.27
CA SER A 10 -20.97 6.96 0.17
C SER A 10 -21.56 5.65 0.68
N CYS A 11 -21.04 5.11 1.78
CA CYS A 11 -21.54 3.89 2.42
C CYS A 11 -23.06 3.94 2.71
N ASN A 12 -23.61 5.15 2.85
CA ASN A 12 -25.04 5.37 3.09
C ASN A 12 -25.91 5.13 1.83
N ASP A 13 -25.38 5.37 0.64
CA ASP A 13 -26.13 5.20 -0.62
C ASP A 13 -26.32 3.72 -0.95
N ILE A 14 -25.33 2.89 -0.61
CA ILE A 14 -25.40 1.44 -0.74
C ILE A 14 -26.47 0.87 0.21
N PHE A 15 -26.52 1.35 1.45
CA PHE A 15 -27.53 0.94 2.43
C PHE A 15 -28.96 1.26 1.96
N PHE A 16 -29.13 2.37 1.23
CA PHE A 16 -30.41 2.79 0.67
C PHE A 16 -30.88 1.94 -0.52
N ILE A 17 -29.94 1.40 -1.32
CA ILE A 17 -30.26 0.49 -2.43
C ILE A 17 -30.70 -0.88 -1.88
N PHE A 18 -30.08 -1.38 -0.81
CA PHE A 18 -30.41 -2.68 -0.22
C PHE A 18 -31.74 -2.72 0.54
N ALA A 19 -32.27 -1.58 1.00
CA ALA A 19 -33.51 -1.53 1.76
C ALA A 19 -34.81 -1.51 0.90
N ASN A 20 -34.70 -1.27 -0.41
CA ASN A 20 -35.86 -1.01 -1.29
C ASN A 20 -36.17 -2.12 -2.31
N GLU A 21 -35.31 -3.11 -2.46
CA GLU A 21 -35.65 -4.36 -3.14
C GLU A 21 -35.63 -5.49 -2.13
N HIS A 22 -36.60 -6.39 -2.24
CA HIS A 22 -36.87 -7.53 -1.36
C HIS A 22 -35.75 -8.60 -1.34
N LEU A 23 -34.48 -8.20 -1.33
CA LEU A 23 -33.32 -9.07 -1.20
C LEU A 23 -32.96 -9.18 0.29
N PHE A 24 -33.58 -10.15 0.97
CA PHE A 24 -33.15 -10.59 2.30
C PHE A 24 -31.78 -11.27 2.19
N PHE A 25 -30.70 -10.48 2.27
CA PHE A 25 -29.40 -11.02 2.57
C PHE A 25 -29.37 -11.40 4.05
N THR A 26 -28.96 -12.64 4.36
CA THR A 26 -28.78 -13.08 5.74
C THR A 26 -27.71 -12.23 6.44
N ASP A 27 -27.76 -12.12 7.77
CA ASP A 27 -26.77 -11.37 8.55
C ASP A 27 -25.32 -11.80 8.24
N GLU A 28 -25.12 -13.07 7.87
CA GLU A 28 -23.84 -13.61 7.40
C GLU A 28 -23.38 -13.00 6.06
N ILE A 29 -24.29 -12.82 5.09
CA ILE A 29 -23.94 -12.22 3.80
C ILE A 29 -23.70 -10.72 3.96
N ILE A 30 -24.48 -10.04 4.79
CA ILE A 30 -24.24 -8.62 5.12
C ILE A 30 -22.87 -8.46 5.79
N LEU A 31 -22.51 -9.34 6.73
CA LEU A 31 -21.19 -9.34 7.38
C LEU A 31 -20.04 -9.62 6.40
N ILE A 32 -20.23 -10.55 5.46
CA ILE A 32 -19.25 -10.85 4.39
C ILE A 32 -19.06 -9.63 3.48
N ILE A 33 -20.16 -9.02 3.04
CA ILE A 33 -20.12 -7.80 2.20
C ILE A 33 -19.45 -6.67 2.96
N PHE A 34 -19.81 -6.45 4.23
CA PHE A 34 -19.22 -5.41 5.06
C PHE A 34 -17.72 -5.62 5.30
N ASN A 35 -17.29 -6.86 5.59
CA ASN A 35 -15.87 -7.20 5.69
C ASN A 35 -15.13 -7.04 4.36
N SER A 36 -15.75 -7.43 3.24
CA SER A 36 -15.19 -7.22 1.90
C SER A 36 -15.03 -5.73 1.60
N ILE A 37 -16.01 -4.89 1.97
CA ILE A 37 -15.95 -3.44 1.81
C ILE A 37 -14.86 -2.83 2.71
N LYS A 38 -14.72 -3.27 3.98
CA LYS A 38 -13.63 -2.81 4.86
C LYS A 38 -12.24 -3.08 4.26
N ASN A 39 -12.08 -4.20 3.57
CA ASN A 39 -10.79 -4.57 2.97
C ASN A 39 -10.39 -3.67 1.78
N THR A 40 -11.33 -2.92 1.20
CA THR A 40 -11.07 -2.08 0.01
C THR A 40 -10.43 -0.72 0.33
N LYS A 41 -10.32 -0.34 1.61
CA LYS A 41 -9.86 0.99 2.00
C LYS A 41 -8.47 1.01 2.68
N GLN A 42 -7.95 -0.15 3.08
CA GLN A 42 -6.59 -0.28 3.63
C GLN A 42 -5.52 -0.19 2.54
N MET A 43 -5.04 1.04 2.31
CA MET A 43 -3.88 1.26 1.45
C MET A 43 -2.61 1.23 2.29
N LYS A 44 -1.85 0.14 2.15
CA LYS A 44 -0.49 0.02 2.70
C LYS A 44 0.55 0.45 1.68
N ILE A 45 1.49 1.28 2.13
CA ILE A 45 2.59 1.81 1.33
C ILE A 45 3.91 1.39 1.97
N ALA A 46 4.75 0.67 1.22
CA ALA A 46 6.11 0.35 1.67
C ALA A 46 7.09 1.42 1.22
N ILE A 47 7.96 1.86 2.13
CA ILE A 47 9.02 2.84 1.85
C ILE A 47 10.35 2.19 2.23
N THR A 48 11.35 2.23 1.35
CA THR A 48 12.67 1.67 1.65
C THR A 48 13.41 2.55 2.65
N ALA A 49 14.02 1.94 3.68
CA ALA A 49 14.67 2.66 4.76
C ALA A 49 16.05 2.09 5.09
N THR A 50 16.95 2.98 5.51
CA THR A 50 18.29 2.61 6.01
C THR A 50 18.28 2.21 7.48
N GLY A 51 17.22 2.56 8.23
CA GLY A 51 17.06 2.27 9.66
C GLY A 51 15.60 2.05 10.07
N GLN A 52 15.37 1.75 11.35
CA GLN A 52 14.06 1.39 11.92
C GLN A 52 13.29 2.58 12.52
N THR A 53 13.65 3.81 12.16
CA THR A 53 13.03 5.02 12.74
C THR A 53 12.50 5.94 11.66
N ILE A 54 11.48 6.74 11.99
CA ILE A 54 10.89 7.70 11.05
C ILE A 54 11.90 8.77 10.58
N LYS A 55 12.92 9.04 11.39
CA LYS A 55 14.04 9.94 11.09
C LYS A 55 15.12 9.31 10.22
N SER A 56 15.04 7.99 9.99
CA SER A 56 15.96 7.30 9.10
C SER A 56 15.78 7.79 7.67
N LYS A 57 16.85 7.73 6.89
CA LYS A 57 16.82 8.10 5.48
C LYS A 57 16.24 6.99 4.64
N MET A 58 15.59 7.36 3.54
CA MET A 58 15.18 6.44 2.50
C MET A 58 16.42 5.77 1.88
N ASP A 59 16.38 4.46 1.66
CA ASP A 59 17.43 3.77 0.91
C ASP A 59 17.07 3.78 -0.58
N ASN A 60 18.03 4.12 -1.44
CA ASN A 60 17.81 4.11 -2.88
C ASN A 60 17.73 2.69 -3.45
N ARG A 61 18.34 1.70 -2.80
CA ARG A 61 18.45 0.34 -3.34
C ARG A 61 17.29 -0.50 -2.83
N PHE A 62 16.22 -0.63 -3.61
CA PHE A 62 15.04 -1.39 -3.19
C PHE A 62 15.35 -2.80 -2.69
N GLY A 63 16.06 -3.61 -3.49
CA GLY A 63 16.28 -5.03 -3.15
C GLY A 63 17.21 -5.28 -1.98
N ARG A 64 18.03 -4.29 -1.59
CA ARG A 64 19.08 -4.42 -0.56
C ARG A 64 18.96 -3.38 0.55
N CYS A 65 17.82 -2.69 0.64
CA CYS A 65 17.56 -1.80 1.76
C CYS A 65 17.59 -2.60 3.06
N SER A 66 17.94 -1.94 4.17
CA SER A 66 17.98 -2.61 5.47
C SER A 66 16.58 -2.90 6.01
N PHE A 67 15.66 -1.94 5.81
CA PHE A 67 14.30 -2.00 6.35
C PHE A 67 13.28 -1.53 5.33
N PHE A 68 12.04 -1.96 5.53
CA PHE A 68 10.84 -1.41 4.92
C PHE A 68 10.01 -0.73 5.99
N ALA A 69 9.72 0.55 5.78
CA ALA A 69 8.72 1.28 6.55
C ALA A 69 7.35 1.08 5.88
N ILE A 70 6.49 0.28 6.50
CA ILE A 70 5.13 0.01 6.03
C ILE A 70 4.20 1.04 6.66
N TYR A 71 3.75 1.99 5.86
CA TYR A 71 2.80 3.01 6.26
C TYR A 71 1.38 2.57 5.94
N ASP A 72 0.54 2.53 6.96
CA ASP A 72 -0.90 2.32 6.85
C ASP A 72 -1.61 3.67 6.77
N THR A 73 -2.25 3.97 5.64
CA THR A 73 -2.92 5.27 5.43
C THR A 73 -4.17 5.45 6.28
N GLU A 74 -4.81 4.37 6.72
CA GLU A 74 -6.01 4.44 7.57
C GLU A 74 -5.64 4.70 9.02
N LEU A 75 -4.71 3.91 9.54
CA LEU A 75 -4.26 4.02 10.93
C LEU A 75 -3.29 5.18 11.13
N LYS A 76 -2.71 5.70 10.03
CA LYS A 76 -1.62 6.68 10.04
C LYS A 76 -0.42 6.21 10.86
N GLN A 77 -0.18 4.91 10.87
CA GLN A 77 0.91 4.28 11.61
C GLN A 77 1.96 3.74 10.64
N THR A 78 3.21 3.76 11.09
CA THR A 78 4.34 3.22 10.32
C THR A 78 4.98 2.10 11.12
N GLU A 79 5.06 0.92 10.52
CA GLU A 79 5.78 -0.23 11.06
C GLU A 79 7.11 -0.41 10.31
N PHE A 80 8.17 -0.82 11.01
CA PHE A 80 9.48 -1.08 10.40
C PHE A 80 9.78 -2.57 10.39
N LEU A 81 9.96 -3.13 9.20
CA LEU A 81 10.26 -4.54 8.98
C LEU A 81 11.66 -4.69 8.39
N SER A 82 12.45 -5.65 8.88
CA SER A 82 13.76 -5.96 8.29
C SER A 82 13.59 -6.61 6.93
N ASN A 83 14.44 -6.24 5.97
CA ASN A 83 14.40 -6.81 4.63
C ASN A 83 15.19 -8.14 4.59
N PRO A 84 14.53 -9.31 4.43
CA PRO A 84 15.25 -10.58 4.29
C PRO A 84 16.11 -10.63 3.01
N GLY A 85 15.75 -9.87 1.98
CA GLY A 85 16.50 -9.76 0.72
C GLY A 85 17.86 -9.08 0.86
N GLN A 86 18.11 -8.33 1.95
CA GLN A 86 19.39 -7.67 2.18
C GLN A 86 20.55 -8.67 2.25
N ALA A 87 20.34 -9.79 2.95
CA ALA A 87 21.34 -10.84 3.16
C ALA A 87 21.50 -11.78 1.96
N SER A 88 20.63 -11.67 0.94
CA SER A 88 20.70 -12.54 -0.23
C SER A 88 21.90 -12.19 -1.11
N ASN A 89 22.72 -13.19 -1.40
CA ASN A 89 23.84 -13.07 -2.35
C ASN A 89 23.32 -12.76 -3.75
N GLU A 90 22.28 -13.47 -4.19
CA GLU A 90 21.56 -13.28 -5.45
C GLU A 90 20.06 -13.18 -5.21
N GLY A 91 19.32 -12.54 -6.12
CA GLY A 91 17.86 -12.48 -6.02
C GLY A 91 17.30 -11.58 -4.91
N ALA A 92 18.10 -10.67 -4.36
CA ALA A 92 17.70 -9.72 -3.31
C ALA A 92 16.41 -8.95 -3.66
N GLY A 93 16.29 -8.49 -4.91
CA GLY A 93 15.09 -7.81 -5.42
C GLY A 93 13.83 -8.68 -5.38
N PRO A 94 13.77 -9.80 -6.10
CA PRO A 94 12.63 -10.73 -6.04
C PRO A 94 12.24 -11.15 -4.62
N ALA A 95 13.22 -11.46 -3.75
CA ALA A 95 12.97 -11.81 -2.35
C ALA A 95 12.29 -10.65 -1.58
N SER A 96 12.78 -9.43 -1.79
CA SER A 96 12.18 -8.22 -1.21
C SER A 96 10.75 -7.99 -1.69
N VAL A 97 10.46 -8.22 -2.98
CA VAL A 97 9.10 -8.11 -3.54
C VAL A 97 8.15 -9.13 -2.92
N GLN A 98 8.58 -10.38 -2.81
CA GLN A 98 7.75 -11.42 -2.19
C GLN A 98 7.43 -11.09 -0.73
N PHE A 99 8.43 -10.60 0.00
CA PHE A 99 8.27 -10.20 1.39
C PHE A 99 7.26 -9.07 1.57
N ILE A 100 7.34 -7.99 0.79
CA ILE A 100 6.39 -6.87 0.92
C ILE A 100 5.01 -7.19 0.34
N ALA A 101 4.94 -8.03 -0.69
CA ALA A 101 3.67 -8.49 -1.24
C ALA A 101 2.89 -9.29 -0.19
N SER A 102 3.56 -10.12 0.62
CA SER A 102 2.92 -10.84 1.71
C SER A 102 2.38 -9.94 2.82
N GLN A 103 2.81 -8.66 2.89
CA GLN A 103 2.29 -7.67 3.84
C GLN A 103 1.04 -6.93 3.33
N GLY A 104 0.55 -7.24 2.12
CA GLY A 104 -0.60 -6.56 1.51
C GLY A 104 -0.30 -5.12 1.07
N VAL A 105 0.95 -4.87 0.66
CA VAL A 105 1.38 -3.55 0.17
C VAL A 105 0.85 -3.31 -1.24
N HIS A 106 0.29 -2.12 -1.45
CA HIS A 106 -0.29 -1.72 -2.74
C HIS A 106 0.64 -0.75 -3.51
N ARG A 107 1.48 0.01 -2.79
CA ARG A 107 2.44 0.93 -3.39
C ARG A 107 3.80 0.81 -2.73
N ILE A 108 4.85 0.98 -3.50
CA ILE A 108 6.23 0.96 -3.02
C ILE A 108 6.94 2.23 -3.45
N ILE A 109 7.57 2.90 -2.48
CA ILE A 109 8.39 4.09 -2.70
C ILE A 109 9.85 3.71 -2.48
N SER A 110 10.68 3.94 -3.49
CA SER A 110 12.12 3.76 -3.40
C SER A 110 12.86 4.66 -4.40
N GLY A 111 14.18 4.77 -4.28
CA GLY A 111 15.00 5.49 -5.25
C GLY A 111 15.16 4.73 -6.57
N GLU A 112 15.49 3.44 -6.50
CA GLU A 112 15.79 2.63 -7.68
C GLU A 112 15.22 1.22 -7.57
N PHE A 113 14.66 0.76 -8.69
CA PHE A 113 14.17 -0.61 -8.88
C PHE A 113 14.94 -1.29 -10.01
N GLY A 114 15.44 -2.50 -9.76
CA GLY A 114 16.09 -3.31 -10.79
C GLY A 114 15.10 -3.86 -11.82
N GLY A 115 15.57 -4.20 -13.03
CA GLY A 115 14.71 -4.67 -14.13
C GLY A 115 13.77 -5.81 -13.73
N LYS A 116 14.32 -6.90 -13.15
CA LYS A 116 13.52 -8.04 -12.68
C LYS A 116 12.44 -7.66 -11.66
N VAL A 117 12.71 -6.66 -10.82
CA VAL A 117 11.75 -6.22 -9.80
C VAL A 117 10.56 -5.52 -10.46
N LYS A 118 10.80 -4.69 -11.48
CA LYS A 118 9.74 -3.99 -12.21
C LYS A 118 8.75 -4.95 -12.85
N ASP A 119 9.25 -6.03 -13.44
CA ASP A 119 8.43 -7.05 -14.09
C ASP A 119 7.53 -7.77 -13.07
N ILE A 120 8.10 -8.17 -11.93
CA ILE A 120 7.35 -8.84 -10.86
C ILE A 120 6.28 -7.93 -10.27
N LEU A 121 6.62 -6.67 -9.98
CA LEU A 121 5.68 -5.72 -9.39
C LEU A 121 4.51 -5.39 -10.32
N SER A 122 4.78 -5.29 -11.63
CA SER A 122 3.74 -5.16 -12.66
C SER A 122 2.77 -6.34 -12.64
N GLY A 123 3.29 -7.58 -12.58
CA GLY A 123 2.46 -8.79 -12.49
C GLY A 123 1.63 -8.91 -11.21
N LEU A 124 2.04 -8.24 -10.13
CA LEU A 124 1.34 -8.21 -8.84
C LEU A 124 0.39 -7.00 -8.69
N ASN A 125 0.28 -6.13 -9.71
CA ASN A 125 -0.46 -4.86 -9.64
C ASN A 125 -0.02 -3.95 -8.47
N ILE A 126 1.25 -4.03 -8.06
CA ILE A 126 1.80 -3.17 -7.02
C ILE A 126 2.40 -1.92 -7.67
N GLN A 127 1.93 -0.74 -7.28
CA GLN A 127 2.39 0.51 -7.86
C GLN A 127 3.81 0.84 -7.40
N MET A 128 4.72 1.06 -8.37
CA MET A 128 6.05 1.57 -8.10
C MET A 128 6.08 3.09 -8.16
N ILE A 129 6.72 3.72 -7.18
CA ILE A 129 6.98 5.15 -7.12
C ILE A 129 8.48 5.35 -6.94
N ILE A 130 9.09 6.01 -7.92
CA ILE A 130 10.51 6.35 -7.89
C ILE A 130 10.64 7.74 -7.28
N HIS A 131 11.35 7.84 -6.16
CA HIS A 131 11.64 9.12 -5.51
C HIS A 131 13.06 9.58 -5.85
N GLY A 132 13.18 10.66 -6.62
CA GLY A 132 14.47 11.13 -7.16
C GLY A 132 15.34 11.95 -6.19
N LYS A 133 14.87 12.22 -4.97
CA LYS A 133 15.63 13.00 -3.97
C LYS A 133 16.44 12.05 -3.08
N ASN A 134 17.76 12.25 -3.07
CA ASN A 134 18.65 11.61 -2.12
C ASN A 134 18.49 12.25 -0.73
N ASP A 135 18.71 11.48 0.33
CA ASP A 135 18.69 11.93 1.74
C ASP A 135 17.33 12.38 2.30
N ILE A 136 16.21 12.07 1.63
CA ILE A 136 14.88 12.29 2.21
C ILE A 136 14.65 11.35 3.40
N THR A 137 14.01 11.86 4.46
CA THR A 137 13.61 11.06 5.62
C THR A 137 12.29 10.34 5.39
N ILE A 138 12.05 9.23 6.09
CA ILE A 138 10.76 8.53 6.02
C ILE A 138 9.62 9.45 6.49
N GLU A 139 9.89 10.29 7.49
CA GLU A 139 8.95 11.31 7.98
C GLU A 139 8.51 12.28 6.88
N GLU A 140 9.46 12.81 6.09
CA GLU A 140 9.13 13.68 4.96
C GLU A 140 8.24 12.97 3.93
N ILE A 141 8.52 11.71 3.62
CA ILE A 141 7.73 10.92 2.66
C ILE A 141 6.30 10.70 3.19
N VAL A 142 6.16 10.30 4.46
CA VAL A 142 4.85 10.08 5.09
C VAL A 142 4.04 11.38 5.13
N ASN A 143 4.69 12.51 5.40
CA ASN A 143 4.06 13.83 5.35
C ASN A 143 3.61 14.22 3.94
N GLN A 144 4.36 13.85 2.90
CA GLN A 144 3.94 14.06 1.51
C GLN A 144 2.72 13.21 1.14
N ILE A 145 2.71 11.94 1.55
CA ILE A 145 1.58 11.03 1.32
C ILE A 145 0.31 11.56 1.99
N SER A 146 0.43 12.06 3.23
CA SER A 146 -0.72 12.52 4.02
C SER A 146 -1.35 13.83 3.52
N ARG A 147 -0.67 14.57 2.62
CA ARG A 147 -1.13 15.85 2.07
C ARG A 147 -1.85 15.72 0.73
N ASN A 148 -1.75 14.56 0.08
CA ASN A 148 -2.41 14.25 -1.19
C ASN A 148 -3.71 13.49 -0.96
#